data_AF-A0A137P6L8-F1
#
_entry.id   AF-A0A137P6L8-F1
#
_cell.length_a   1.000
_cell.length_b   1.000
_cell.length_c   1.000
_cell.angle_alpha   90.00
_cell.angle_beta   90.00
_cell.angle_gamma   90.00
#
_symmetry.space_group_name_H-M   'P 1'
#
loop_
_entity.id
_entity.type
_entity.pdbx_description
1 polymer ?
#
loop_
_entity_poly.entity_id
_entity_poly.type
_entity_poly.pdbx_seq_one_letter_code
_entity_poly.pdbx_strand_id
1 'polypeptide(L)'
;METKYIIKSALLKLFDEGKSEVEAFEEFTKIHWDYKITKTAVKSWYKKFRAGDRNLEIKKAVSPNFKLTDESLVELIKENPDYTIEKLSELSGVSTTTVVNKINRLKCDNKSIKYRNKDSLKFTDEFLIDLVKNNPDLTMAELAKLADTSPATISNRIKQINSKGQRVNYVKKNYIPEEFPKSNIKLTDEYIINLINENSRLNLYELAELAGISQRTLTRRINRIKLSGKEVNYIKKDNKRFTDEFLTNLVNENPNSTMTELARIADTSISVISRRLKKVNSNGEKVKYASKRKEPIYNTKSSNEFLIDLVKENPDLNLTELSKLAGISPANMSKHIKKFNSSGIELAYIDKRTQKDKKETSRKPK
;
A
#
# COMPACT_ATOMS: atom_id res chain seq x y z
N MET A 1 32.22 -10.16 15.36
CA MET A 1 30.94 -10.16 16.09
C MET A 1 30.88 -9.03 17.13
N GLU A 2 32.01 -8.65 17.74
CA GLU A 2 32.08 -7.59 18.77
C GLU A 2 31.74 -6.17 18.28
N THR A 3 32.09 -5.79 17.04
CA THR A 3 32.01 -4.40 16.58
C THR A 3 30.60 -3.79 16.66
N LYS A 4 29.55 -4.55 16.31
CA LYS A 4 28.16 -4.05 16.37
C LYS A 4 27.64 -3.91 17.79
N TYR A 5 28.09 -4.75 18.71
CA TYR A 5 27.72 -4.70 20.12
C TYR A 5 28.34 -3.46 20.76
N ILE A 6 29.64 -3.24 20.51
CA ILE A 6 30.39 -2.08 21.01
C ILE A 6 29.75 -0.78 20.50
N ILE A 7 29.48 -0.70 19.19
CA ILE A 7 28.79 0.45 18.59
C ILE A 7 27.42 0.68 19.25
N LYS A 8 26.60 -0.38 19.40
CA LYS A 8 25.25 -0.25 19.95
C LYS A 8 25.25 0.16 21.43
N SER A 9 26.13 -0.42 22.23
CA SER A 9 26.28 -0.13 23.66
C SER A 9 26.70 1.32 23.89
N ALA A 10 27.70 1.79 23.15
CA ALA A 10 28.17 3.17 23.24
C ALA A 10 27.09 4.18 22.82
N LEU A 11 26.36 3.90 21.73
CA LEU A 11 25.25 4.78 21.29
C LEU A 11 24.08 4.80 22.28
N LEU A 12 23.79 3.67 22.94
CA LEU A 12 22.73 3.59 23.95
C LEU A 12 23.11 4.42 25.18
N LYS A 13 24.38 4.35 25.62
CA LYS A 13 24.88 5.17 26.73
C LYS A 13 24.73 6.67 26.44
N LEU A 14 25.16 7.12 25.26
CA LEU A 14 25.01 8.52 24.83
C LEU A 14 23.53 8.96 24.76
N PHE A 15 22.65 8.04 24.37
CA PHE A 15 21.20 8.30 24.34
C PHE A 15 20.62 8.46 25.75
N ASP A 16 21.01 7.60 26.69
CA ASP A 16 20.57 7.69 28.09
C ASP A 16 21.14 8.94 28.81
N GLU A 17 22.29 9.45 28.36
CA GLU A 17 22.87 10.74 28.78
C GLU A 17 22.15 11.97 28.17
N GLY A 18 21.13 11.76 27.32
CA GLY A 18 20.31 12.82 26.73
C GLY A 18 20.94 13.54 25.54
N LYS A 19 22.02 13.00 24.96
CA LYS A 19 22.67 13.56 23.77
C LYS A 19 21.74 13.45 22.56
N SER A 20 21.83 14.42 21.64
CA SER A 20 21.14 14.36 20.34
C SER A 20 21.86 13.42 19.36
N GLU A 21 21.21 13.06 18.24
CA GLU A 21 21.82 12.17 17.24
C GLU A 21 23.12 12.75 16.64
N VAL A 22 23.21 14.08 16.58
CA VAL A 22 24.34 14.79 16.01
C VAL A 22 25.52 14.76 16.98
N GLU A 23 25.28 15.13 18.24
CA GLU A 23 26.28 15.07 19.32
C GLU A 23 26.78 13.65 19.52
N ALA A 24 25.88 12.67 19.52
CA ALA A 24 26.25 11.27 19.68
C ALA A 24 27.12 10.75 18.54
N PHE A 25 26.88 11.20 17.30
CA PHE A 25 27.76 10.86 16.17
C PHE A 25 29.15 11.48 16.32
N GLU A 26 29.23 12.74 16.71
CA GLU A 26 30.50 13.45 16.92
C GLU A 26 31.31 12.89 18.09
N GLU A 27 30.67 12.60 19.23
CA GLU A 27 31.34 11.99 20.38
C GLU A 27 31.74 10.53 20.09
N PHE A 28 30.87 9.76 19.44
CA PHE A 28 31.19 8.40 19.05
C PHE A 28 32.40 8.35 18.10
N THR A 29 32.46 9.23 17.10
CA THR A 29 33.59 9.25 16.15
C THR A 29 34.90 9.75 16.76
N LYS A 30 34.85 10.55 17.84
CA LYS A 30 36.04 10.95 18.60
C LYS A 30 36.59 9.80 19.46
N ILE A 31 35.71 9.07 20.15
CA ILE A 31 36.09 8.02 21.09
C ILE A 31 36.41 6.70 20.36
N HIS A 32 35.69 6.42 19.29
CA HIS A 32 35.75 5.16 18.53
C HIS A 32 36.04 5.41 17.05
N TRP A 33 37.15 6.09 16.77
CA TRP A 33 37.58 6.46 15.42
C TRP A 33 37.82 5.26 14.49
N ASP A 34 38.09 4.08 15.07
CA ASP A 34 38.32 2.81 14.38
C ASP A 34 37.03 2.22 13.79
N TYR A 35 35.85 2.61 14.29
CA TYR A 35 34.57 2.14 13.78
C TYR A 35 33.97 3.09 12.75
N LYS A 36 33.92 2.64 11.49
CA LYS A 36 33.20 3.33 10.40
C LYS A 36 31.68 3.26 10.60
N ILE A 37 31.14 4.18 11.40
CA ILE A 37 29.70 4.42 11.52
C ILE A 37 29.26 5.62 10.68
N THR A 38 28.05 5.58 10.16
CA THR A 38 27.44 6.70 9.41
C THR A 38 26.43 7.46 10.27
N LYS A 39 26.22 8.75 10.00
CA LYS A 39 25.16 9.56 10.64
C LYS A 39 23.78 8.92 10.53
N THR A 40 23.49 8.28 9.40
CA THR A 40 22.24 7.55 9.15
C THR A 40 22.07 6.33 10.07
N ALA A 41 23.15 5.60 10.35
CA ALA A 41 23.11 4.48 11.28
C ALA A 41 22.81 4.94 12.72
N VAL A 42 23.42 6.05 13.17
CA VAL A 42 23.12 6.66 14.48
C VAL A 42 21.65 7.06 14.57
N LYS A 43 21.13 7.78 13.57
CA LYS A 43 19.70 8.15 13.50
C LYS A 43 18.77 6.95 13.57
N SER A 44 19.10 5.87 12.87
CA SER A 44 18.30 4.65 12.90
C SER A 44 18.29 3.98 14.28
N TRP A 45 19.40 4.00 15.01
CA TRP A 45 19.46 3.46 16.37
C TRP A 45 18.68 4.32 17.36
N TYR A 46 18.83 5.63 17.29
CA TYR A 46 18.09 6.57 18.14
C TYR A 46 16.58 6.47 17.93
N LYS A 47 16.12 6.24 16.70
CA LYS A 47 14.71 5.94 16.42
C LYS A 47 14.22 4.69 17.15
N LYS A 48 15.06 3.64 17.25
CA LYS A 48 14.73 2.40 17.96
C LYS A 48 14.75 2.58 19.47
N PHE A 49 15.71 3.32 20.01
CA PHE A 49 15.79 3.62 21.44
C PHE A 49 14.56 4.41 21.91
N ARG A 50 14.11 5.41 21.14
CA ARG A 50 12.84 6.13 21.39
C ARG A 50 11.60 5.23 21.32
N ALA A 51 11.66 4.15 20.56
CA ALA A 51 10.60 3.14 20.49
C ALA A 51 10.68 2.08 21.61
N GLY A 52 11.62 2.22 22.55
CA GLY A 52 11.79 1.30 23.70
C GLY A 52 12.71 0.10 23.44
N ASP A 53 13.32 -0.03 22.26
CA ASP A 53 14.22 -1.15 21.94
C ASP A 53 15.61 -0.94 22.54
N ARG A 54 15.79 -1.40 23.79
CA ARG A 54 17.07 -1.37 24.53
C ARG A 54 17.86 -2.67 24.45
N ASN A 55 17.43 -3.65 23.66
CA ASN A 55 18.01 -5.00 23.70
C ASN A 55 19.44 -5.00 23.15
N LEU A 56 20.47 -5.32 23.95
CA LEU A 56 21.87 -5.34 23.49
C LEU A 56 22.27 -6.63 22.76
N GLU A 57 21.41 -7.65 22.73
CA GLU A 57 21.71 -8.91 22.06
C GLU A 57 21.83 -8.69 20.55
N ILE A 58 23.02 -8.98 20.01
CA ILE A 58 23.16 -9.20 18.58
C ILE A 58 22.36 -10.47 18.29
N LYS A 59 21.26 -10.33 17.55
CA LYS A 59 20.60 -11.46 16.90
C LYS A 59 21.70 -12.30 16.26
N LYS A 60 22.02 -13.47 16.81
CA LYS A 60 22.93 -14.42 16.15
C LYS A 60 22.37 -14.55 14.75
N ALA A 61 23.12 -14.08 13.75
CA ALA A 61 22.75 -14.33 12.38
C ALA A 61 22.76 -15.85 12.26
N VAL A 62 21.57 -16.43 12.30
CA VAL A 62 21.37 -17.86 12.11
C VAL A 62 22.05 -18.18 10.78
N SER A 63 23.01 -19.10 10.85
CA SER A 63 23.86 -19.46 9.74
C SER A 63 22.98 -19.67 8.48
N PRO A 64 23.39 -19.23 7.28
CA PRO A 64 22.55 -19.27 6.07
C PRO A 64 22.01 -20.67 5.70
N ASN A 65 22.48 -21.71 6.40
CA ASN A 65 22.13 -23.11 6.22
C ASN A 65 21.27 -23.71 7.35
N PHE A 66 20.73 -22.93 8.29
CA PHE A 66 19.81 -23.48 9.30
C PHE A 66 18.49 -23.88 8.63
N LYS A 67 18.39 -25.16 8.27
CA LYS A 67 17.12 -25.76 7.86
C LYS A 67 16.36 -26.07 9.13
N LEU A 68 15.24 -25.38 9.36
CA LEU A 68 14.28 -25.74 10.39
C LEU A 68 13.72 -27.15 10.09
N THR A 69 14.31 -28.18 10.70
CA THR A 69 13.78 -29.55 10.67
C THR A 69 12.60 -29.66 11.62
N ASP A 70 11.79 -30.69 11.44
CA ASP A 70 10.62 -30.91 12.28
C ASP A 70 11.04 -31.24 13.73
N GLU A 71 12.15 -31.95 13.88
CA GLU A 71 12.77 -32.33 15.15
C GLU A 71 13.26 -31.09 15.90
N SER A 72 13.97 -30.17 15.22
CA SER A 72 14.44 -28.92 15.83
C SER A 72 13.30 -28.02 16.29
N LEU A 73 12.16 -28.00 15.58
CA LEU A 73 10.99 -27.24 15.98
C LEU A 73 10.28 -27.86 17.19
N VAL A 74 10.22 -29.20 17.26
CA VAL A 74 9.65 -29.92 18.42
C VAL A 74 10.46 -29.61 19.68
N GLU A 75 11.79 -29.69 19.58
CA GLU A 75 12.70 -29.42 20.69
C GLU A 75 12.58 -27.98 21.17
N LEU A 76 12.61 -27.01 20.24
CA LEU A 76 12.44 -25.59 20.53
C LEU A 76 11.12 -25.30 21.29
N ILE A 77 10.03 -25.96 20.91
CA ILE A 77 8.71 -25.83 21.55
C ILE A 77 8.69 -26.50 22.93
N LYS A 78 9.35 -27.65 23.10
CA LYS A 78 9.42 -28.37 24.38
C LYS A 78 10.24 -27.62 25.41
N GLU A 79 11.39 -27.08 25.00
CA GLU A 79 12.28 -26.30 25.87
C GLU A 79 11.66 -24.95 26.25
N ASN A 80 10.85 -24.38 25.35
CA ASN A 80 10.28 -23.05 25.52
C ASN A 80 8.77 -23.06 25.21
N PRO A 81 7.95 -23.68 26.08
CA PRO A 81 6.50 -23.77 25.86
C PRO A 81 5.83 -22.39 25.84
N ASP A 82 6.53 -21.34 26.31
CA ASP A 82 6.08 -19.95 26.39
C ASP A 82 6.29 -19.06 25.17
N TYR A 83 6.96 -19.56 24.13
CA TYR A 83 7.24 -18.74 22.96
C TYR A 83 6.02 -18.55 22.03
N THR A 84 5.83 -17.29 21.61
CA THR A 84 4.88 -16.92 20.56
C THR A 84 5.36 -17.37 19.19
N ILE A 85 4.48 -17.35 18.19
CA ILE A 85 4.88 -17.76 16.84
C ILE A 85 5.92 -16.81 16.26
N GLU A 86 5.84 -15.52 16.57
CA GLU A 86 6.84 -14.54 16.18
C GLU A 86 8.19 -14.87 16.79
N LYS A 87 8.22 -15.24 18.08
CA LYS A 87 9.48 -15.59 18.75
C LYS A 87 10.08 -16.87 18.19
N LEU A 88 9.25 -17.89 17.93
CA LEU A 88 9.70 -19.12 17.27
C LEU A 88 10.22 -18.84 15.85
N SER A 89 9.56 -17.97 15.09
CA SER A 89 9.98 -17.57 13.74
C SER A 89 11.31 -16.81 13.73
N GLU A 90 11.50 -15.95 14.73
CA GLU A 90 12.74 -15.19 14.89
C GLU A 90 13.92 -16.11 15.22
N LEU A 91 13.72 -17.06 16.15
CA LEU A 91 14.76 -18.01 16.56
C LEU A 91 15.11 -19.01 15.46
N SER A 92 14.10 -19.41 14.67
CA SER A 92 14.28 -20.37 13.57
C SER A 92 14.71 -19.74 12.25
N GLY A 93 14.69 -18.42 12.13
CA GLY A 93 15.07 -17.70 10.91
C GLY A 93 14.13 -17.94 9.72
N VAL A 94 12.91 -18.43 9.96
CA VAL A 94 11.89 -18.69 8.92
C VAL A 94 10.66 -17.80 9.13
N SER A 95 9.77 -17.73 8.13
CA SER A 95 8.54 -16.94 8.26
C SER A 95 7.58 -17.53 9.31
N THR A 96 6.80 -16.68 9.96
CA THR A 96 5.73 -17.09 10.89
C THR A 96 4.77 -18.10 10.26
N THR A 97 4.42 -17.91 8.97
CA THR A 97 3.59 -18.83 8.20
C THR A 97 4.25 -20.22 8.05
N THR A 98 5.56 -20.27 7.81
CA THR A 98 6.30 -21.53 7.72
C THR A 98 6.28 -22.29 9.05
N VAL A 99 6.44 -21.57 10.16
CA VAL A 99 6.34 -22.15 11.52
C VAL A 99 4.94 -22.70 11.78
N VAL A 100 3.89 -21.91 11.50
CA VAL A 100 2.48 -22.33 11.64
C VAL A 100 2.21 -23.61 10.84
N ASN A 101 2.61 -23.64 9.57
CA ASN A 101 2.36 -24.78 8.69
C ASN A 101 3.06 -26.04 9.19
N LYS A 102 4.32 -25.92 9.66
CA LYS A 102 5.05 -27.04 10.25
C LYS A 102 4.40 -27.53 11.54
N ILE A 103 4.02 -26.63 12.45
CA ILE A 103 3.30 -27.01 13.69
C ILE A 103 1.99 -27.73 13.37
N ASN A 104 1.22 -27.25 12.41
CA ASN A 104 -0.04 -27.90 12.01
C ASN A 104 0.19 -29.28 11.40
N ARG A 105 1.21 -29.42 10.54
CA ARG A 105 1.61 -30.73 9.99
C ARG A 105 1.99 -31.71 11.10
N LEU A 106 2.79 -31.26 12.07
CA LEU A 106 3.25 -32.09 13.19
C LEU A 106 2.13 -32.49 14.16
N LYS A 107 1.06 -31.69 14.23
CA LYS A 107 -0.17 -32.07 14.94
C LYS A 107 -0.94 -33.18 14.21
N CYS A 108 -0.99 -33.12 12.87
CA CYS A 108 -1.62 -34.16 12.05
C CYS A 108 -0.83 -35.47 12.07
N ASP A 109 0.50 -35.41 12.09
CA ASP A 109 1.39 -36.58 12.04
C ASP A 109 1.53 -37.32 13.40
N ASN A 110 0.65 -37.07 14.37
CA ASN A 110 0.68 -37.67 15.72
C ASN A 110 1.99 -37.52 16.51
N LYS A 111 2.89 -36.58 16.15
CA LYS A 111 4.16 -36.31 16.85
C LYS A 111 4.01 -35.63 18.23
N SER A 112 2.82 -35.66 18.84
CA SER A 112 2.52 -35.23 20.22
C SER A 112 3.04 -33.82 20.61
N ILE A 113 2.99 -32.86 19.69
CA ILE A 113 3.31 -31.46 20.02
C ILE A 113 2.08 -30.77 20.61
N LYS A 114 2.13 -30.50 21.92
CA LYS A 114 1.12 -29.67 22.62
C LYS A 114 1.48 -28.19 22.51
N TYR A 115 1.41 -27.62 21.31
CA TYR A 115 1.59 -26.18 21.09
C TYR A 115 0.26 -25.46 20.93
N ARG A 116 0.00 -24.45 21.77
CA ARG A 116 -1.12 -23.52 21.65
C ARG A 116 -0.59 -22.17 21.16
N ASN A 117 -1.10 -21.68 20.04
CA ASN A 117 -0.73 -20.37 19.51
C ASN A 117 -1.14 -19.28 20.52
N LYS A 118 -0.15 -18.59 21.09
CA LYS A 118 -0.34 -17.58 22.14
C LYS A 118 -0.82 -16.24 21.59
N ASP A 119 -0.54 -15.95 20.33
CA ASP A 119 -0.98 -14.71 19.66
C ASP A 119 -2.50 -14.70 19.46
N SER A 120 -3.11 -15.89 19.43
CA SER A 120 -4.57 -16.06 19.41
C SER A 120 -5.26 -15.83 20.77
N LEU A 121 -4.51 -15.74 21.88
CA LEU A 121 -5.08 -15.53 23.22
C LEU A 121 -5.43 -14.07 23.50
N LYS A 122 -4.87 -13.10 22.77
CA LYS A 122 -5.19 -11.67 22.93
C LYS A 122 -6.59 -11.30 22.44
N PHE A 123 -7.22 -12.15 21.62
CA PHE A 123 -8.48 -11.84 20.96
C PHE A 123 -9.49 -12.99 21.10
N THR A 124 -9.86 -13.29 22.36
CA THR A 124 -10.87 -14.30 22.70
C THR A 124 -12.29 -13.81 22.40
N ASP A 125 -13.24 -14.74 22.37
CA ASP A 125 -14.65 -14.39 22.20
C ASP A 125 -15.17 -13.60 23.39
N GLU A 126 -14.74 -13.95 24.60
CA GLU A 126 -15.06 -13.27 25.85
C GLU A 126 -14.56 -11.83 25.84
N PHE A 127 -13.30 -11.61 25.45
CA PHE A 127 -12.74 -10.27 25.30
C PHE A 127 -13.55 -9.42 24.32
N LEU A 128 -13.92 -9.99 23.17
CA LEU A 128 -14.69 -9.26 22.16
C LEU A 128 -16.13 -8.97 22.60
N ILE A 129 -16.77 -9.91 23.31
CA ILE A 129 -18.09 -9.71 23.91
C ILE A 129 -18.05 -8.55 24.90
N ASP A 130 -17.08 -8.56 25.83
CA ASP A 130 -16.94 -7.51 26.84
C ASP A 130 -16.56 -6.17 26.22
N LEU A 131 -15.68 -6.17 25.22
CA LEU A 131 -15.29 -4.97 24.49
C LEU A 131 -16.50 -4.29 23.85
N VAL A 132 -17.38 -5.04 23.17
CA VAL A 132 -18.60 -4.49 22.56
C VAL A 132 -19.61 -4.07 23.61
N LYS A 133 -19.79 -4.87 24.67
CA LYS A 133 -20.74 -4.59 25.76
C LYS A 133 -20.39 -3.31 26.52
N ASN A 134 -19.11 -3.10 26.80
CA ASN A 134 -18.62 -1.92 27.52
C ASN A 134 -18.52 -0.68 26.63
N ASN A 135 -18.65 -0.84 25.31
CA ASN A 135 -18.51 0.26 24.35
C ASN A 135 -19.63 0.24 23.30
N PRO A 136 -20.91 0.38 23.72
CA PRO A 136 -22.06 0.25 22.83
C PRO A 136 -22.11 1.32 21.75
N ASP A 137 -21.43 2.45 21.91
CA ASP A 137 -21.44 3.57 20.96
C ASP A 137 -20.27 3.54 19.94
N LEU A 138 -19.22 2.75 20.21
CA LEU A 138 -18.03 2.74 19.36
C LEU A 138 -18.27 2.06 18.02
N THR A 139 -17.73 2.66 16.96
CA THR A 139 -17.67 2.11 15.61
C THR A 139 -16.73 0.90 15.55
N MET A 140 -16.85 0.09 14.50
CA MET A 140 -15.90 -1.01 14.23
C MET A 140 -14.45 -0.52 14.15
N ALA A 141 -14.21 0.70 13.70
CA ALA A 141 -12.87 1.27 13.60
C ALA A 141 -12.28 1.58 14.97
N GLU A 142 -13.07 2.15 15.87
CA GLU A 142 -12.64 2.47 17.24
C GLU A 142 -12.46 1.19 18.07
N LEU A 143 -13.38 0.23 17.95
CA LEU A 143 -13.23 -1.09 18.58
C LEU A 143 -11.97 -1.81 18.09
N ALA A 144 -11.65 -1.69 16.80
CA ALA A 144 -10.44 -2.28 16.23
C ALA A 144 -9.16 -1.62 16.76
N LYS A 145 -9.16 -0.29 16.97
CA LYS A 145 -8.06 0.42 17.63
C LYS A 145 -7.85 -0.08 19.07
N LEU A 146 -8.93 -0.23 19.84
CA LEU A 146 -8.86 -0.72 21.23
C LEU A 146 -8.36 -2.17 21.32
N ALA A 147 -8.70 -3.00 20.33
CA ALA A 147 -8.29 -4.40 20.26
C ALA A 147 -6.97 -4.63 19.51
N ASP A 148 -6.28 -3.55 19.10
CA ASP A 148 -5.05 -3.60 18.29
C ASP A 148 -5.18 -4.54 17.07
N THR A 149 -6.28 -4.39 16.32
CA THR A 149 -6.60 -5.26 15.18
C THR A 149 -7.30 -4.50 14.05
N SER A 150 -7.75 -5.22 13.02
CA SER A 150 -8.48 -4.62 11.90
C SER A 150 -10.00 -4.60 12.14
N PRO A 151 -10.74 -3.61 11.61
CA PRO A 151 -12.21 -3.57 11.67
C PRO A 151 -12.85 -4.80 11.03
N ALA A 152 -12.20 -5.35 10.01
CA ALA A 152 -12.64 -6.58 9.35
C ALA A 152 -12.51 -7.79 10.28
N THR A 153 -11.41 -7.88 11.06
CA THR A 153 -11.21 -8.92 12.07
C THR A 153 -12.31 -8.89 13.12
N ILE A 154 -12.60 -7.71 13.69
CA ILE A 154 -13.71 -7.50 14.64
C ILE A 154 -15.03 -7.99 14.03
N SER A 155 -15.38 -7.49 12.83
CA SER A 155 -16.66 -7.81 12.19
C SER A 155 -16.80 -9.30 11.89
N ASN A 156 -15.76 -9.94 11.37
CA ASN A 156 -15.76 -11.37 11.08
C ASN A 156 -15.91 -12.19 12.36
N ARG A 157 -15.25 -11.79 13.45
CA ARG A 157 -15.33 -12.50 14.72
C ARG A 157 -16.70 -12.36 15.37
N ILE A 158 -17.31 -11.17 15.38
CA ILE A 158 -18.69 -10.97 15.85
C ILE A 158 -19.66 -11.89 15.08
N LYS A 159 -19.52 -12.00 13.76
CA LYS A 159 -20.34 -12.92 12.94
C LYS A 159 -20.14 -14.37 13.34
N GLN A 160 -18.90 -14.81 13.56
CA GLN A 160 -18.58 -16.18 13.99
C GLN A 160 -19.11 -16.50 15.39
N ILE A 161 -19.08 -15.53 16.31
CA ILE A 161 -19.65 -15.68 17.65
C ILE A 161 -21.17 -15.85 17.53
N ASN A 162 -21.82 -14.95 16.79
CA ASN A 162 -23.28 -14.97 16.63
C ASN A 162 -23.80 -16.15 15.80
N SER A 163 -22.98 -16.77 14.95
CA SER A 163 -23.37 -17.98 14.22
C SER A 163 -23.53 -19.21 15.12
N LYS A 164 -22.96 -19.20 16.33
CA LYS A 164 -23.12 -20.26 17.34
C LYS A 164 -24.26 -19.97 18.33
N GLY A 165 -25.06 -18.93 18.06
CA GLY A 165 -26.04 -18.37 18.98
C GLY A 165 -25.74 -16.88 19.22
N GLN A 166 -26.78 -16.07 19.35
CA GLN A 166 -26.61 -14.63 19.52
C GLN A 166 -25.98 -14.31 20.88
N ARG A 167 -24.73 -13.84 20.89
CA ARG A 167 -23.98 -13.48 22.11
C ARG A 167 -23.42 -12.05 22.08
N VAL A 168 -23.30 -11.43 20.90
CA VAL A 168 -22.84 -10.06 20.73
C VAL A 168 -23.91 -9.24 20.01
N ASN A 169 -24.52 -8.28 20.72
CA ASN A 169 -25.47 -7.35 20.12
C ASN A 169 -24.74 -6.08 19.65
N TYR A 170 -24.12 -6.15 18.46
CA TYR A 170 -23.51 -4.98 17.83
C TYR A 170 -24.41 -4.38 16.76
N VAL A 171 -24.81 -3.11 16.95
CA VAL A 171 -25.50 -2.34 15.92
C VAL A 171 -24.47 -1.61 15.06
N LYS A 172 -24.55 -1.79 13.74
CA LYS A 172 -23.64 -1.13 12.78
C LYS A 172 -23.81 0.38 12.84
N LYS A 173 -22.79 1.07 13.36
CA LYS A 173 -22.66 2.54 13.28
C LYS A 173 -21.98 2.93 11.97
N ASN A 174 -22.43 4.02 11.37
CA ASN A 174 -21.76 4.61 10.22
C ASN A 174 -20.53 5.39 10.71
N TYR A 175 -19.40 5.21 10.01
CA TYR A 175 -18.22 6.02 10.27
C TYR A 175 -18.52 7.48 9.89
N ILE A 176 -18.34 8.39 10.85
CA ILE A 176 -18.40 9.83 10.65
C ILE A 176 -16.97 10.33 10.90
N PRO A 177 -16.27 10.92 9.90
CA PRO A 177 -14.94 11.47 10.11
C PRO A 177 -14.98 12.56 11.18
N GLU A 178 -13.96 12.63 12.05
CA GLU A 178 -13.88 13.59 13.17
C GLU A 178 -13.99 15.07 12.75
N GLU A 179 -13.68 15.38 11.50
CA GLU A 179 -13.77 16.73 10.92
C GLU A 179 -15.22 17.18 10.59
N PHE A 180 -16.18 16.25 10.58
CA PHE A 180 -17.59 16.59 10.38
C PHE A 180 -18.29 16.70 11.73
N PRO A 181 -18.87 17.87 12.07
CA PRO A 181 -19.50 18.08 13.37
C PRO A 181 -20.56 17.00 13.60
N LYS A 182 -20.50 16.36 14.78
CA LYS A 182 -21.49 15.41 15.32
C LYS A 182 -22.88 16.02 15.51
N SER A 183 -23.13 17.22 14.99
CA SER A 183 -24.47 17.79 14.97
C SER A 183 -25.33 16.93 14.07
N ASN A 184 -26.28 16.25 14.71
CA ASN A 184 -27.55 15.86 14.14
C ASN A 184 -28.24 17.07 13.49
N ILE A 185 -27.71 17.62 12.40
CA ILE A 185 -28.58 18.17 11.37
C ILE A 185 -29.28 16.92 10.87
N LYS A 186 -30.40 16.58 11.53
CA LYS A 186 -31.42 15.75 10.93
C LYS A 186 -31.59 16.39 9.58
N LEU A 187 -31.07 15.71 8.56
CA LEU A 187 -31.13 16.17 7.19
C LEU A 187 -32.59 16.00 6.77
N THR A 188 -33.42 16.87 7.33
CA THR A 188 -34.87 16.86 7.20
C THR A 188 -35.16 17.18 5.76
N ASP A 189 -36.30 16.68 5.31
CA ASP A 189 -36.75 16.96 3.96
C ASP A 189 -36.95 18.48 3.81
N GLU A 190 -37.41 19.17 4.88
CA GLU A 190 -37.50 20.63 4.96
C GLU A 190 -36.15 21.34 4.76
N TYR A 191 -35.07 20.88 5.42
CA TYR A 191 -33.75 21.46 5.24
C TYR A 191 -33.27 21.33 3.79
N ILE A 192 -33.48 20.16 3.17
CA ILE A 192 -33.07 19.93 1.78
C ILE A 192 -33.91 20.75 0.80
N ILE A 193 -35.21 20.89 1.04
CA ILE A 193 -36.09 21.76 0.25
C ILE A 193 -35.60 23.21 0.33
N ASN A 194 -35.37 23.74 1.53
CA ASN A 194 -34.93 25.12 1.73
C ASN A 194 -33.56 25.36 1.10
N LEU A 195 -32.60 24.46 1.33
CA LEU A 195 -31.26 24.55 0.74
C LEU A 195 -31.32 24.66 -0.78
N ILE A 196 -32.16 23.85 -1.43
CA ILE A 196 -32.32 23.85 -2.90
C ILE A 196 -33.00 25.13 -3.38
N ASN A 197 -34.06 25.57 -2.69
CA ASN A 197 -34.84 26.74 -3.09
C ASN A 197 -34.05 28.04 -2.91
N GLU A 198 -33.33 28.18 -1.80
CA GLU A 198 -32.45 29.33 -1.51
C GLU A 198 -31.24 29.38 -2.45
N ASN A 199 -30.78 28.22 -2.93
CA ASN A 199 -29.59 28.09 -3.77
C ASN A 199 -29.94 27.56 -5.16
N SER A 200 -31.01 28.09 -5.75
CA SER A 200 -31.52 27.68 -7.07
C SER A 200 -30.53 27.85 -8.23
N ARG A 201 -29.37 28.49 -8.01
CA ARG A 201 -28.24 28.63 -8.96
C ARG A 201 -27.14 27.58 -8.81
N LEU A 202 -27.04 26.91 -7.67
CA LEU A 202 -26.02 25.89 -7.43
C LEU A 202 -26.33 24.55 -8.11
N ASN A 203 -25.29 23.83 -8.51
CA ASN A 203 -25.38 22.47 -9.01
C ASN A 203 -25.40 21.46 -7.84
N LEU A 204 -25.66 20.18 -8.15
CA LEU A 204 -25.78 19.13 -7.14
C LEU A 204 -24.54 18.97 -6.26
N TYR A 205 -23.35 19.21 -6.83
CA TYR A 205 -22.09 19.08 -6.09
C TYR A 205 -21.97 20.17 -5.03
N GLU A 206 -22.16 21.42 -5.43
CA GLU A 206 -22.12 22.57 -4.52
C GLU A 206 -23.17 22.45 -3.42
N LEU A 207 -24.39 22.02 -3.75
CA LEU A 207 -25.44 21.77 -2.77
C LEU A 207 -25.06 20.65 -1.78
N ALA A 208 -24.40 19.60 -2.26
CA ALA A 208 -23.96 18.49 -1.41
C ALA A 208 -22.84 18.92 -0.46
N GLU A 209 -21.93 19.76 -0.94
CA GLU A 209 -20.87 20.38 -0.17
C GLU A 209 -21.43 21.29 0.92
N LEU A 210 -22.38 22.17 0.60
CA LEU A 210 -23.07 23.02 1.57
C LEU A 210 -23.81 22.20 2.65
N ALA A 211 -24.43 21.09 2.26
CA ALA A 211 -25.14 20.21 3.19
C ALA A 211 -24.21 19.29 4.00
N GLY A 212 -22.89 19.28 3.74
CA GLY A 212 -21.95 18.37 4.39
C GLY A 212 -22.25 16.89 4.11
N ILE A 213 -22.80 16.56 2.94
CA ILE A 213 -23.14 15.18 2.56
C ILE A 213 -22.63 14.81 1.17
N SER A 214 -22.63 13.50 0.85
CA SER A 214 -22.30 13.07 -0.51
C SER A 214 -23.39 13.47 -1.52
N GLN A 215 -22.99 13.78 -2.77
CA GLN A 215 -23.93 13.99 -3.89
C GLN A 215 -24.95 12.86 -4.03
N ARG A 216 -24.52 11.61 -3.78
CA ARG A 216 -25.38 10.43 -3.83
C ARG A 216 -26.44 10.45 -2.74
N THR A 217 -26.07 10.85 -1.52
CA THR A 217 -27.00 11.02 -0.40
C THR A 217 -28.03 12.10 -0.71
N LEU A 218 -27.57 13.26 -1.18
CA LEU A 218 -28.44 14.37 -1.57
C LEU A 218 -29.41 13.96 -2.69
N THR A 219 -28.92 13.29 -3.75
CA THR A 219 -29.75 12.78 -4.85
C THR A 219 -30.85 11.84 -4.35
N ARG A 220 -30.49 10.90 -3.47
CA ARG A 220 -31.45 9.95 -2.89
C ARG A 220 -32.52 10.67 -2.07
N ARG A 221 -32.14 11.71 -1.33
CA ARG A 221 -33.07 12.54 -0.56
C ARG A 221 -34.00 13.31 -1.46
N ILE A 222 -33.49 14.03 -2.45
CA ILE A 222 -34.30 14.76 -3.44
C ILE A 222 -35.34 13.83 -4.08
N ASN A 223 -34.92 12.63 -4.52
CA ASN A 223 -35.83 11.66 -5.12
C ASN A 223 -36.89 11.17 -4.14
N ARG A 224 -36.53 10.93 -2.88
CA ARG A 224 -37.49 10.53 -1.83
C ARG A 224 -38.53 11.62 -1.58
N ILE A 225 -38.11 12.88 -1.52
CA ILE A 225 -39.01 14.03 -1.31
C ILE A 225 -39.99 14.17 -2.48
N LYS A 226 -39.50 14.02 -3.72
CA LYS A 226 -40.35 14.00 -4.92
C LYS A 226 -41.37 12.86 -4.89
N LEU A 227 -40.96 11.67 -4.45
CA LEU A 227 -41.86 10.52 -4.31
C LEU A 227 -42.93 10.71 -3.22
N SER A 228 -42.64 11.50 -2.17
CA SER A 228 -43.64 11.83 -1.14
C SER A 228 -44.61 12.94 -1.55
N GLY A 229 -44.55 13.43 -2.79
CA GLY A 229 -45.42 14.50 -3.29
C GLY A 229 -45.07 15.90 -2.78
N LYS A 230 -43.93 16.06 -2.08
CA LYS A 230 -43.43 17.38 -1.69
C LYS A 230 -42.71 18.02 -2.88
N GLU A 231 -42.97 19.30 -3.11
CA GLU A 231 -42.38 20.03 -4.22
C GLU A 231 -40.91 20.39 -3.91
N VAL A 232 -40.00 19.93 -4.78
CA VAL A 232 -38.58 20.30 -4.73
C VAL A 232 -38.23 20.86 -6.10
N ASN A 233 -37.96 22.17 -6.15
CA ASN A 233 -37.60 22.90 -7.37
C ASN A 233 -36.14 22.65 -7.80
N TYR A 234 -35.66 21.41 -7.62
CA TYR A 234 -34.39 20.99 -8.17
C TYR A 234 -34.54 20.59 -9.63
N ILE A 235 -34.14 21.51 -10.49
CA ILE A 235 -33.87 21.24 -11.90
C ILE A 235 -32.45 20.68 -11.97
N LYS A 236 -32.31 19.46 -12.51
CA LYS A 236 -30.99 18.85 -12.72
C LYS A 236 -30.21 19.73 -13.69
N LYS A 237 -29.28 20.51 -13.15
CA LYS A 237 -28.34 21.26 -13.98
C LYS A 237 -27.37 20.29 -14.58
N ASP A 238 -27.19 20.40 -15.89
CA ASP A 238 -26.12 19.70 -16.57
C ASP A 238 -24.81 20.11 -15.89
N ASN A 239 -24.04 19.14 -15.39
CA ASN A 239 -22.68 19.35 -14.91
C ASN A 239 -21.72 19.68 -16.08
N LYS A 240 -22.21 20.34 -17.13
CA LYS A 240 -21.37 20.91 -18.19
C LYS A 240 -20.60 22.03 -17.52
N ARG A 241 -19.42 21.70 -16.97
CA ARG A 241 -18.44 22.68 -16.46
C ARG A 241 -18.13 23.77 -17.49
N PHE A 242 -18.39 23.50 -18.77
CA PHE A 242 -18.19 24.44 -19.86
C PHE A 242 -19.12 24.14 -21.05
N THR A 243 -19.41 25.20 -21.81
CA THR A 243 -20.19 25.16 -23.05
C THR A 243 -19.38 24.54 -24.20
N ASP A 244 -20.07 24.10 -25.26
CA ASP A 244 -19.39 23.63 -26.48
C ASP A 244 -18.58 24.77 -27.13
N GLU A 245 -19.04 26.01 -27.00
CA GLU A 245 -18.36 27.23 -27.44
C GLU A 245 -17.06 27.47 -26.67
N PHE A 246 -17.09 27.42 -25.34
CA PHE A 246 -15.87 27.52 -24.53
C PHE A 246 -14.84 26.47 -24.94
N LEU A 247 -15.28 25.21 -25.11
CA LEU A 247 -14.37 24.13 -25.50
C LEU A 247 -13.76 24.34 -26.90
N THR A 248 -14.56 24.89 -27.81
CA THR A 248 -14.14 25.23 -29.18
C THR A 248 -13.09 26.34 -29.15
N ASN A 249 -13.37 27.43 -28.43
CA ASN A 249 -12.45 28.56 -28.27
C ASN A 249 -11.15 28.11 -27.59
N LEU A 250 -11.26 27.33 -26.51
CA LEU A 250 -10.11 26.81 -25.77
C LEU A 250 -9.14 26.03 -26.68
N VAL A 251 -9.66 25.18 -27.58
CA VAL A 251 -8.80 24.45 -28.51
C VAL A 251 -8.25 25.33 -29.63
N ASN A 252 -9.07 26.24 -30.17
CA ASN A 252 -8.66 27.11 -31.27
C ASN A 252 -7.60 28.14 -30.85
N GLU A 253 -7.70 28.67 -29.63
CA GLU A 253 -6.72 29.56 -29.02
C GLU A 253 -5.43 28.83 -28.63
N ASN A 254 -5.50 27.51 -28.46
CA ASN A 254 -4.38 26.67 -28.01
C ASN A 254 -4.14 25.48 -28.95
N PRO A 255 -3.86 25.72 -30.25
CA PRO A 255 -3.72 24.64 -31.24
C PRO A 255 -2.53 23.72 -30.94
N ASN A 256 -1.61 24.17 -30.08
CA ASN A 256 -0.44 23.41 -29.65
C ASN A 256 -0.58 22.67 -28.33
N SER A 257 -1.65 22.92 -27.57
CA SER A 257 -1.83 22.30 -26.26
C SER A 257 -2.22 20.83 -26.37
N THR A 258 -1.63 20.03 -25.48
CA THR A 258 -1.99 18.64 -25.24
C THR A 258 -3.33 18.54 -24.51
N MET A 259 -3.98 17.39 -24.59
CA MET A 259 -5.23 17.14 -23.86
C MET A 259 -5.09 17.30 -22.33
N THR A 260 -3.88 17.10 -21.79
CA THR A 260 -3.58 17.35 -20.38
C THR A 260 -3.60 18.83 -20.05
N GLU A 261 -2.98 19.67 -20.88
CA GLU A 261 -2.97 21.12 -20.69
C GLU A 261 -4.37 21.70 -20.85
N LEU A 262 -5.11 21.27 -21.87
CA LEU A 262 -6.51 21.67 -22.06
C LEU A 262 -7.39 21.29 -20.85
N ALA A 263 -7.20 20.08 -20.31
CA ALA A 263 -7.90 19.62 -19.12
C ALA A 263 -7.55 20.46 -17.88
N ARG A 264 -6.29 20.88 -17.73
CA ARG A 264 -5.85 21.77 -16.66
C ARG A 264 -6.47 23.16 -16.77
N ILE A 265 -6.50 23.73 -17.98
CA ILE A 265 -7.09 25.07 -18.22
C ILE A 265 -8.59 25.05 -17.96
N ALA A 266 -9.29 23.99 -18.41
CA ALA A 266 -10.73 23.85 -18.22
C ALA A 266 -11.13 23.30 -16.84
N ASP A 267 -10.17 23.18 -15.91
CA ASP A 267 -10.31 22.54 -14.60
C ASP A 267 -11.21 21.29 -14.66
N THR A 268 -10.80 20.30 -15.44
CA THR A 268 -11.58 19.07 -15.62
C THR A 268 -10.68 17.90 -15.96
N SER A 269 -11.27 16.72 -16.16
CA SER A 269 -10.49 15.55 -16.56
C SER A 269 -10.27 15.50 -18.08
N ILE A 270 -9.12 14.93 -18.47
CA ILE A 270 -8.76 14.63 -19.86
C ILE A 270 -9.88 13.87 -20.59
N SER A 271 -10.52 12.92 -19.89
CA SER A 271 -11.58 12.10 -20.46
C SER A 271 -12.86 12.90 -20.71
N VAL A 272 -13.17 13.91 -19.88
CA VAL A 272 -14.29 14.83 -20.10
C VAL A 272 -14.04 15.70 -21.32
N ILE A 273 -12.86 16.33 -21.45
CA ILE A 273 -12.48 17.11 -22.64
C ILE A 273 -12.57 16.26 -23.90
N SER A 274 -11.92 15.09 -23.91
CA SER A 274 -11.91 14.20 -25.08
C SER A 274 -13.32 13.75 -25.50
N ARG A 275 -14.17 13.36 -24.54
CA ARG A 275 -15.55 12.96 -24.82
C ARG A 275 -16.36 14.13 -25.37
N ARG A 276 -16.19 15.34 -24.82
CA ARG A 276 -16.92 16.53 -25.26
C ARG A 276 -16.45 16.99 -26.64
N LEU A 277 -15.16 17.00 -26.94
CA LEU A 277 -14.64 17.31 -28.27
C LEU A 277 -15.19 16.35 -29.34
N LYS A 278 -15.23 15.04 -29.05
CA LYS A 278 -15.87 14.06 -29.95
C LYS A 278 -17.34 14.38 -30.20
N LYS A 279 -18.08 14.77 -29.16
CA LYS A 279 -19.49 15.14 -29.26
C LYS A 279 -19.71 16.45 -30.02
N VAL A 280 -18.81 17.42 -29.86
CA VAL A 280 -18.86 18.68 -30.62
C VAL A 280 -18.64 18.39 -32.10
N ASN A 281 -17.62 17.60 -32.44
CA ASN A 281 -17.30 17.25 -33.82
C ASN A 281 -18.32 16.30 -34.49
N SER A 282 -19.06 15.51 -33.71
CA SER A 282 -20.14 14.67 -34.28
C SER A 282 -21.34 15.48 -34.76
N ASN A 283 -21.51 16.72 -34.30
CA ASN A 283 -22.59 17.62 -34.70
C ASN A 283 -22.17 18.60 -35.82
N GLY A 284 -21.12 18.25 -36.57
CA GLY A 284 -20.46 19.08 -37.57
C GLY A 284 -19.01 19.39 -37.17
N GLU A 285 -18.13 19.53 -38.15
CA GLU A 285 -16.72 19.79 -37.91
C GLU A 285 -16.52 21.24 -37.42
N LYS A 286 -16.35 21.42 -36.11
CA LYS A 286 -16.13 22.74 -35.48
C LYS A 286 -14.75 22.89 -34.86
N VAL A 287 -14.09 21.79 -34.49
CA VAL A 287 -12.80 21.84 -33.77
C VAL A 287 -11.79 20.89 -34.41
N LYS A 288 -10.75 21.45 -35.05
CA LYS A 288 -9.63 20.70 -35.62
C LYS A 288 -8.61 20.35 -34.53
N TYR A 289 -8.98 19.48 -33.59
CA TYR A 289 -8.03 18.93 -32.64
C TYR A 289 -7.33 17.70 -33.23
N ALA A 290 -6.10 17.88 -33.70
CA ALA A 290 -5.23 16.74 -33.98
C ALA A 290 -4.75 16.16 -32.66
N SER A 291 -5.03 14.87 -32.40
CA SER A 291 -4.59 14.21 -31.18
C SER A 291 -3.06 14.19 -31.10
N LYS A 292 -2.52 15.18 -30.39
CA LYS A 292 -1.11 15.20 -29.99
C LYS A 292 -0.97 14.14 -28.92
N ARG A 293 -0.64 12.91 -29.33
CA ARG A 293 -0.13 11.92 -28.38
C ARG A 293 1.00 12.63 -27.67
N LYS A 294 0.97 12.70 -26.33
CA LYS A 294 2.19 12.94 -25.56
C LYS A 294 3.22 12.01 -26.20
N GLU A 295 4.28 12.55 -26.76
CA GLU A 295 5.45 11.72 -26.99
C GLU A 295 5.69 11.03 -25.65
N PRO A 296 5.57 9.69 -25.59
CA PRO A 296 5.71 9.02 -24.33
C PRO A 296 7.08 9.43 -23.82
N ILE A 297 7.14 9.97 -22.61
CA ILE A 297 8.39 10.35 -21.94
C ILE A 297 9.34 9.13 -21.78
N TYR A 298 8.88 7.95 -22.21
CA TYR A 298 9.59 6.66 -22.24
C TYR A 298 9.65 6.00 -23.63
N ASN A 299 9.32 6.72 -24.72
CA ASN A 299 9.55 6.24 -26.10
C ASN A 299 10.74 6.99 -26.70
N THR A 300 11.91 6.84 -26.09
CA THR A 300 13.00 6.41 -26.96
C THR A 300 12.51 5.11 -27.57
N LYS A 301 12.02 5.14 -28.82
CA LYS A 301 12.23 3.98 -29.69
C LYS A 301 13.75 3.86 -29.76
N SER A 302 14.34 3.23 -28.75
CA SER A 302 15.66 2.67 -28.86
C SER A 302 15.50 1.75 -30.07
N SER A 303 16.09 2.18 -31.18
CA SER A 303 16.04 1.42 -32.42
C SER A 303 16.44 -0.02 -32.09
N ASN A 304 15.93 -0.99 -32.84
CA ASN A 304 16.37 -2.37 -32.64
C ASN A 304 17.91 -2.46 -32.67
N GLU A 305 18.53 -1.61 -33.49
CA GLU A 305 19.97 -1.35 -33.56
C GLU A 305 20.55 -0.90 -32.23
N PHE A 306 20.04 0.17 -31.60
CA PHE A 306 20.48 0.59 -30.26
C PHE A 306 20.37 -0.53 -29.22
N LEU A 307 19.29 -1.30 -29.21
CA LEU A 307 19.14 -2.41 -28.25
C LEU A 307 20.13 -3.54 -28.51
N ILE A 308 20.47 -3.81 -29.78
CA ILE A 308 21.48 -4.78 -30.17
C ILE A 308 22.86 -4.31 -29.71
N ASP A 309 23.21 -3.05 -30.00
CA ASP A 309 24.50 -2.47 -29.64
C ASP A 309 24.66 -2.42 -28.12
N LEU A 310 23.63 -2.00 -27.40
CA LEU A 310 23.63 -1.96 -25.94
C LEU A 310 23.92 -3.33 -25.32
N VAL A 311 23.37 -4.41 -25.89
CA VAL A 311 23.61 -5.79 -25.40
C VAL A 311 25.02 -6.26 -25.78
N LYS A 312 25.51 -5.93 -26.98
CA LYS A 312 26.85 -6.30 -27.45
C LYS A 312 27.97 -5.60 -26.68
N GLU A 313 27.80 -4.32 -26.38
CA GLU A 313 28.77 -3.51 -25.63
C GLU A 313 28.80 -3.86 -24.14
N ASN A 314 27.75 -4.51 -23.61
CA ASN A 314 27.60 -4.76 -22.18
C ASN A 314 27.20 -6.23 -21.87
N PRO A 315 28.00 -7.23 -22.29
CA PRO A 315 27.65 -8.64 -22.14
C PRO A 315 27.54 -9.09 -20.67
N ASP A 316 28.20 -8.37 -19.76
CA ASP A 316 28.19 -8.67 -18.32
C ASP A 316 26.98 -8.13 -17.56
N LEU A 317 26.18 -7.24 -18.16
CA LEU A 317 25.02 -6.66 -17.49
C LEU A 317 23.86 -7.65 -17.44
N ASN A 318 23.15 -7.66 -16.32
CA ASN A 318 21.91 -8.42 -16.20
C ASN A 318 20.74 -7.69 -16.88
N LEU A 319 19.66 -8.41 -17.18
CA LEU A 319 18.47 -7.88 -17.85
C LEU A 319 17.91 -6.60 -17.19
N THR A 320 18.02 -6.49 -15.87
CA THR A 320 17.49 -5.34 -15.13
C THR A 320 18.34 -4.10 -15.37
N GLU A 321 19.66 -4.25 -15.39
CA GLU A 321 20.61 -3.17 -15.71
C GLU A 321 20.46 -2.71 -17.16
N LEU A 322 20.42 -3.66 -18.11
CA LEU A 322 20.18 -3.36 -19.53
C LEU A 322 18.85 -2.61 -19.73
N SER A 323 17.78 -3.04 -19.04
CA SER A 323 16.47 -2.38 -19.14
C SER A 323 16.47 -0.96 -18.60
N LYS A 324 17.23 -0.68 -17.53
CA LYS A 324 17.41 0.67 -17.00
C LYS A 324 18.14 1.57 -17.98
N LEU A 325 19.22 1.07 -18.59
CA LEU A 325 19.99 1.80 -19.60
C LEU A 325 19.15 2.13 -20.83
N ALA A 326 18.30 1.19 -21.26
CA ALA A 326 17.42 1.37 -22.41
C ALA A 326 16.13 2.17 -22.12
N GLY A 327 15.86 2.53 -20.86
CA GLY A 327 14.63 3.23 -20.47
C GLY A 327 13.35 2.41 -20.65
N ILE A 328 13.45 1.07 -20.69
CA ILE A 328 12.30 0.16 -20.88
C ILE A 328 12.16 -0.82 -19.71
N SER A 329 11.01 -1.49 -19.62
CA SER A 329 10.83 -2.52 -18.59
C SER A 329 11.70 -3.76 -18.87
N PRO A 330 12.16 -4.49 -17.83
CA PRO A 330 12.89 -5.75 -18.01
C PRO A 330 12.12 -6.77 -18.86
N ALA A 331 10.80 -6.81 -18.73
CA ALA A 331 9.95 -7.69 -19.52
C ALA A 331 9.97 -7.35 -21.02
N ASN A 332 9.97 -6.06 -21.36
CA ASN A 332 10.10 -5.62 -22.76
C ASN A 332 11.50 -5.90 -23.30
N MET A 333 12.55 -5.63 -22.53
CA MET A 333 13.93 -5.98 -22.90
C MET A 333 14.07 -7.48 -23.20
N SER A 334 13.50 -8.34 -22.36
CA SER A 334 13.52 -9.79 -22.59
C SER A 334 12.82 -10.20 -23.88
N LYS A 335 11.67 -9.57 -24.19
CA LYS A 335 10.95 -9.82 -25.43
C LYS A 335 11.77 -9.42 -26.66
N HIS A 336 12.48 -8.30 -26.60
CA HIS A 336 13.36 -7.85 -27.68
C HIS A 336 14.52 -8.83 -27.90
N ILE A 337 15.24 -9.21 -26.84
CA ILE A 337 16.35 -10.18 -26.92
C ILE A 337 15.89 -11.50 -27.54
N LYS A 338 14.74 -12.04 -27.09
CA LYS A 338 14.16 -13.26 -27.66
C LYS A 338 13.84 -13.10 -29.15
N LYS A 339 13.25 -11.97 -29.53
CA LYS A 339 12.91 -11.67 -30.92
C LYS A 339 14.17 -11.61 -31.80
N PHE A 340 15.25 -10.99 -31.32
CA PHE A 340 16.52 -10.92 -32.04
C PHE A 340 17.13 -12.30 -32.27
N ASN A 341 17.17 -13.14 -31.22
CA ASN A 341 17.64 -14.52 -31.35
C ASN A 341 16.79 -15.33 -32.33
N SER A 342 15.47 -15.16 -32.33
CA SER A 342 14.57 -15.80 -33.31
C SER A 342 14.74 -15.29 -34.74
N SER A 343 15.29 -14.09 -34.92
CA SER A 343 15.59 -13.50 -36.24
C SER A 343 17.03 -13.78 -36.70
N GLY A 344 17.77 -14.66 -36.02
CA GLY A 344 19.15 -15.02 -36.38
C GLY A 344 20.22 -14.04 -35.91
N ILE A 345 19.86 -13.01 -35.13
CA ILE A 345 20.82 -12.12 -34.48
C ILE A 345 21.17 -12.74 -33.14
N GLU A 346 22.31 -13.44 -33.09
CA GLU A 346 22.75 -14.11 -31.88
C GLU A 346 23.28 -13.08 -30.87
N LEU A 347 22.47 -12.80 -29.85
CA LEU A 347 22.88 -11.99 -28.71
C LEU A 347 23.31 -12.92 -27.59
N ALA A 348 24.60 -12.87 -27.24
CA ALA A 348 25.19 -13.60 -26.13
C ALA A 348 24.73 -13.04 -24.77
N TYR A 349 23.42 -13.13 -24.50
CA TYR A 349 22.85 -12.76 -23.21
C TYR A 349 22.75 -14.01 -22.33
N ILE A 350 23.54 -14.04 -21.26
CA ILE A 350 23.51 -15.10 -20.27
C ILE A 350 22.48 -14.74 -19.20
N ASP A 351 21.41 -15.52 -19.09
CA ASP A 351 20.47 -15.38 -17.97
C ASP A 351 21.13 -15.83 -16.67
N LYS A 352 21.72 -14.87 -15.93
CA LYS A 352 22.40 -15.13 -14.66
C LYS A 352 21.48 -15.73 -13.57
N ARG A 353 20.14 -15.78 -13.78
CA ARG A 353 19.23 -16.46 -12.85
C ARG A 353 19.31 -17.98 -12.94
N THR A 354 19.65 -18.54 -14.11
CA THR A 354 19.67 -20.00 -14.33
C THR A 354 21.04 -20.64 -14.06
N GLN A 355 22.11 -19.87 -13.86
CA GLN A 355 23.43 -20.42 -13.54
C GLN A 355 23.64 -20.79 -12.06
N LYS A 356 22.74 -20.39 -11.15
CA LYS A 356 22.93 -20.65 -9.71
C LYS A 356 22.82 -22.15 -9.33
N ASP A 357 22.29 -22.98 -10.22
CA ASP A 357 22.09 -24.43 -10.01
C ASP A 357 23.07 -25.33 -10.78
N LYS A 358 24.07 -24.79 -11.49
CA LYS A 358 25.14 -25.56 -12.14
C LYS A 358 26.51 -25.21 -11.57
N LYS A 359 26.81 -25.65 -10.35
CA LYS A 359 28.18 -25.73 -9.84
C LYS A 359 28.62 -27.20 -9.71
N GLU A 360 29.46 -27.59 -10.66
CA GLU A 360 30.56 -28.57 -10.57
C GLU A 360 30.34 -29.88 -9.79
N THR A 361 29.88 -30.91 -10.48
CA THR A 361 30.29 -32.29 -10.23
C THR A 361 31.64 -32.56 -10.90
N SER A 362 32.73 -32.07 -10.30
CA SER A 362 34.08 -32.49 -10.70
C SER A 362 34.35 -33.90 -10.15
N ARG A 363 34.74 -34.79 -11.07
CA ARG A 363 35.08 -36.20 -10.85
C ARG A 363 36.30 -36.32 -9.93
N LYS A 364 36.22 -37.17 -8.90
CA LYS A 364 37.42 -37.71 -8.23
C LYS A 364 38.04 -38.81 -9.10
N PRO A 365 39.36 -38.79 -9.36
CA PRO A 365 40.04 -39.94 -9.96
C PRO A 365 40.17 -41.08 -8.95
N LYS A 366 40.14 -42.31 -9.45
CA LYS A 366 40.41 -43.55 -8.70
C LYS A 366 41.90 -43.79 -8.62
#